data_AF-A0A1E3A3A5-F1
#
_entry.id   AF-A0A1E3A3A5-F1
#
_cell.length_a   1.000
_cell.length_b   1.000
_cell.length_c   1.000
_cell.angle_alpha   90.00
_cell.angle_beta   90.00
_cell.angle_gamma   90.00
#
_symmetry.space_group_name_H-M   'P 1'
#
loop_
_entity.id
_entity.type
_entity.pdbx_description
1 polymer ?
#
loop_
_entity_poly.entity_id
_entity_poly.type
_entity_poly.pdbx_seq_one_letter_code
_entity_poly.pdbx_strand_id
1 'polypeptide(L)'
;MNIELMKQLEDLKIVSQELGAKLSEQIVIKKDQYLRTIKSDFINFFEEKGFTVNSSKNSVTATYGTLSACLSHEDPETQYMGCYFALQLDLKSLNNKEYTIVLNRNEPGLNMSLSFSGADESDDSKLQKEIEDMRKSIVQSKQRLDDFSNETWELFIKNDSSNRNNLYSPGFKSMQELLSSLID
;
A
#
# COMPACT_ATOMS: atom_id res chain seq x y z
N MET A 1 -3.74 19.55 35.21
CA MET A 1 -4.43 19.69 33.91
C MET A 1 -4.44 21.15 33.50
N ASN A 2 -3.47 21.51 32.67
CA ASN A 2 -3.25 22.86 32.18
C ASN A 2 -4.09 23.15 30.91
N ILE A 3 -4.96 24.17 30.97
CA ILE A 3 -5.85 24.56 29.87
C ILE A 3 -5.07 24.99 28.62
N GLU A 4 -3.90 25.60 28.78
CA GLU A 4 -3.06 26.01 27.63
C GLU A 4 -2.52 24.79 26.87
N LEU A 5 -2.10 23.74 27.58
CA LEU A 5 -1.65 22.48 26.97
C LEU A 5 -2.80 21.80 26.23
N MET A 6 -4.02 21.82 26.79
CA MET A 6 -5.18 21.25 26.12
C MET A 6 -5.51 21.98 24.81
N LYS A 7 -5.50 23.32 24.81
CA LYS A 7 -5.72 24.12 23.60
C LYS A 7 -4.67 23.82 22.53
N GLN A 8 -3.40 23.77 22.93
CA GLN A 8 -2.31 23.46 22.03
C GLN A 8 -2.46 22.06 21.41
N LEU A 9 -2.87 21.07 22.18
CA LEU A 9 -3.11 19.72 21.67
C LEU A 9 -4.25 19.70 20.65
N GLU A 10 -5.35 20.41 20.90
CA GLU A 10 -6.46 20.53 19.94
C GLU A 10 -6.04 21.23 18.64
N ASP A 11 -5.27 22.32 18.72
CA ASP A 11 -4.73 22.99 17.54
C ASP A 11 -3.84 22.04 16.71
N LEU A 12 -2.99 21.23 17.38
CA LEU A 12 -2.17 20.23 16.70
C LEU A 12 -3.00 19.10 16.08
N LYS A 13 -4.09 18.66 16.74
CA LYS A 13 -5.00 17.65 16.17
C LYS A 13 -5.65 18.14 14.88
N ILE A 14 -6.10 19.40 14.85
CA ILE A 14 -6.66 20.02 13.63
C ILE A 14 -5.63 19.98 12.50
N VAL A 15 -4.39 20.44 12.76
CA VAL A 15 -3.31 20.41 11.77
C VAL A 15 -3.02 18.98 11.31
N SER A 16 -2.98 18.01 12.23
CA SER A 16 -2.75 16.60 11.90
C SER A 16 -3.87 16.03 11.02
N GLN A 17 -5.13 16.38 11.29
CA GLN A 17 -6.27 15.95 10.49
C GLN A 17 -6.21 16.54 9.07
N GLU A 18 -5.90 17.83 8.93
CA GLU A 18 -5.74 18.47 7.63
C GLU A 18 -4.62 17.85 6.79
N LEU A 19 -3.47 17.56 7.41
CA LEU A 19 -2.36 16.89 6.74
C LEU A 19 -2.73 15.46 6.34
N GLY A 20 -3.42 14.73 7.22
CA GLY A 20 -3.91 13.38 6.94
C GLY A 20 -4.88 13.35 5.76
N ALA A 21 -5.81 14.31 5.68
CA ALA A 21 -6.76 14.44 4.58
C ALA A 21 -6.04 14.70 3.24
N LYS A 22 -5.11 15.68 3.21
CA LYS A 22 -4.31 15.99 2.01
C LYS A 22 -3.49 14.79 1.53
N LEU A 23 -2.88 14.07 2.47
CA LEU A 23 -2.07 12.90 2.14
C LEU A 23 -2.93 11.75 1.63
N SER A 24 -4.10 11.53 2.22
CA SER A 24 -5.08 10.54 1.77
C SER A 24 -5.52 10.80 0.33
N GLU A 25 -5.82 12.06 -0.01
CA GLU A 25 -6.18 12.46 -1.37
C GLU A 25 -5.06 12.13 -2.38
N GLN A 26 -3.82 12.47 -2.07
CA GLN A 26 -2.69 12.14 -2.95
C GLN A 26 -2.46 10.63 -3.08
N ILE A 27 -2.64 9.86 -2.01
CA ILE A 27 -2.56 8.39 -2.03
C ILE A 27 -3.63 7.81 -2.95
N VAL A 28 -4.87 8.30 -2.88
CA VAL A 28 -5.96 7.83 -3.76
C VAL A 28 -5.60 8.06 -5.22
N ILE A 29 -5.16 9.27 -5.57
CA ILE A 29 -4.79 9.61 -6.96
C ILE A 29 -3.65 8.72 -7.46
N LYS A 30 -2.59 8.56 -6.65
CA LYS A 30 -1.42 7.75 -7.02
C LYS A 30 -1.77 6.27 -7.12
N LYS A 31 -2.62 5.75 -6.22
CA LYS A 31 -3.16 4.39 -6.28
C LYS A 31 -3.87 4.15 -7.60
N ASP A 32 -4.77 5.04 -8.00
CA ASP A 32 -5.49 4.90 -9.26
C ASP A 32 -4.55 4.89 -10.48
N GLN A 33 -3.48 5.69 -10.46
CA GLN A 33 -2.44 5.66 -11.50
C GLN A 33 -1.74 4.31 -11.57
N TYR A 34 -1.26 3.79 -10.43
CA TYR A 34 -0.61 2.48 -10.37
C TYR A 34 -1.54 1.36 -10.84
N LEU A 35 -2.82 1.35 -10.43
CA LEU A 35 -3.78 0.33 -10.86
C LEU A 35 -4.04 0.34 -12.37
N ARG A 36 -4.09 1.53 -12.99
CA ARG A 36 -4.18 1.64 -14.45
C ARG A 36 -2.94 1.07 -15.14
N THR A 37 -1.75 1.40 -14.64
CA THR A 37 -0.49 0.88 -15.18
C THR A 37 -0.41 -0.64 -15.04
N ILE A 38 -0.67 -1.17 -13.84
CA ILE A 38 -0.69 -2.61 -13.56
C ILE A 38 -1.61 -3.36 -14.52
N LYS A 39 -2.82 -2.83 -14.73
CA LYS A 39 -3.81 -3.41 -15.64
C LYS A 39 -3.33 -3.37 -17.09
N SER A 40 -2.75 -2.24 -17.52
CA SER A 40 -2.21 -2.08 -18.87
C SER A 40 -1.05 -3.04 -19.13
N ASP A 41 -0.11 -3.16 -18.19
CA ASP A 41 1.03 -4.06 -18.26
C ASP A 41 0.59 -5.52 -18.41
N PHE A 42 -0.42 -5.94 -17.62
CA PHE A 42 -1.00 -7.27 -17.72
C PHE A 42 -1.60 -7.54 -19.10
N ILE A 43 -2.39 -6.59 -19.62
CA ILE A 43 -3.01 -6.72 -20.95
C ILE A 43 -1.92 -6.86 -22.02
N ASN A 44 -0.97 -5.92 -22.04
CA ASN A 44 0.11 -5.89 -23.03
C ASN A 44 0.93 -7.18 -23.00
N PHE A 45 1.33 -7.66 -21.82
CA PHE A 45 2.12 -8.88 -21.67
C PHE A 45 1.45 -10.11 -22.33
N PHE A 46 0.13 -10.25 -22.18
CA PHE A 46 -0.60 -11.39 -22.71
C PHE A 46 -0.99 -11.20 -24.19
N GLU A 47 -1.34 -9.99 -24.63
CA GLU A 47 -1.58 -9.69 -26.04
C GLU A 47 -0.34 -9.93 -26.91
N GLU A 48 0.84 -9.51 -26.43
CA GLU A 48 2.13 -9.77 -27.10
C GLU A 48 2.43 -11.27 -27.28
N LYS A 49 1.90 -12.12 -26.39
CA LYS A 49 2.02 -13.58 -26.45
C LYS A 49 0.86 -14.25 -27.18
N GLY A 50 -0.04 -13.49 -27.80
CA GLY A 50 -1.13 -13.99 -28.63
C GLY A 50 -2.39 -14.41 -27.88
N PHE A 51 -2.52 -14.08 -26.59
CA PHE A 51 -3.75 -14.34 -25.83
C PHE A 51 -4.83 -13.33 -26.23
N THR A 52 -6.09 -13.75 -26.16
CA THR A 52 -7.24 -12.84 -26.21
C THR A 52 -7.52 -12.31 -24.82
N VAL A 53 -7.59 -10.98 -24.66
CA VAL A 53 -7.79 -10.37 -23.34
C VAL A 53 -9.19 -9.76 -23.22
N ASN A 54 -9.89 -10.14 -22.16
CA ASN A 54 -11.20 -9.60 -21.79
C ASN A 54 -11.09 -8.84 -20.47
N SER A 55 -11.45 -7.56 -20.50
CA SER A 55 -11.44 -6.69 -19.32
C SER A 55 -12.84 -6.49 -18.77
N SER A 56 -13.02 -6.76 -17.48
CA SER A 56 -14.20 -6.40 -16.70
C SER A 56 -13.89 -5.21 -15.76
N LYS A 57 -14.87 -4.84 -14.92
CA LYS A 57 -14.72 -3.74 -13.95
C LYS A 57 -13.58 -4.01 -12.95
N ASN A 58 -13.54 -5.21 -12.37
CA ASN A 58 -12.62 -5.57 -11.28
C ASN A 58 -11.69 -6.73 -11.64
N SER A 59 -11.69 -7.17 -12.90
CA SER A 59 -10.81 -8.24 -13.37
C SER A 59 -10.39 -8.04 -14.82
N VAL A 60 -9.27 -8.66 -15.19
CA VAL A 60 -8.82 -8.84 -16.55
C VAL A 60 -8.43 -10.30 -16.72
N THR A 61 -8.96 -10.93 -17.76
CA THR A 61 -8.70 -12.33 -18.04
C THR A 61 -8.14 -12.47 -19.44
N ALA A 62 -6.95 -13.06 -19.54
CA ALA A 62 -6.32 -13.45 -20.79
C ALA A 62 -6.56 -14.93 -21.06
N THR A 63 -6.91 -15.32 -22.30
CA THR A 63 -7.13 -16.72 -22.68
C THR A 63 -6.43 -17.09 -23.99
N TYR A 64 -5.90 -18.31 -24.06
CA TYR A 64 -5.34 -18.91 -25.28
C TYR A 64 -5.64 -20.42 -25.30
N GLY A 65 -6.62 -20.83 -26.09
CA GLY A 65 -7.10 -22.22 -26.07
C GLY A 65 -7.65 -22.60 -24.69
N THR A 66 -6.98 -23.54 -24.02
CA THR A 66 -7.30 -23.97 -22.64
C THR A 66 -6.52 -23.20 -21.57
N LEU A 67 -5.57 -22.36 -21.97
CA LEU A 67 -4.77 -21.54 -21.06
C LEU A 67 -5.53 -20.27 -20.70
N SER A 68 -5.40 -19.85 -19.45
CA SER A 68 -6.00 -18.66 -18.87
C SER A 68 -5.12 -18.05 -17.78
N ALA A 69 -5.06 -16.72 -17.77
CA ALA A 69 -4.53 -15.94 -16.66
C ALA A 69 -5.59 -14.92 -16.25
N CYS A 70 -5.81 -14.74 -14.95
CA CYS A 70 -6.77 -13.75 -14.46
C CYS A 70 -6.13 -12.88 -13.40
N LEU A 71 -6.13 -11.57 -13.64
CA LEU A 71 -5.80 -10.56 -12.63
C LEU A 71 -7.11 -9.96 -12.13
N SER A 72 -7.34 -9.98 -10.83
CA SER A 72 -8.57 -9.49 -10.21
C SER A 72 -8.30 -8.79 -8.90
N HIS A 73 -9.27 -8.01 -8.44
CA HIS A 73 -9.26 -7.43 -7.10
C HIS A 73 -10.68 -7.33 -6.56
N GLU A 74 -10.79 -7.25 -5.24
CA GLU A 74 -12.04 -6.82 -4.60
C GLU A 74 -12.24 -5.31 -4.79
N ASP A 75 -13.33 -4.74 -4.28
CA ASP A 75 -13.64 -3.32 -4.42
C ASP A 75 -12.39 -2.41 -4.20
N PRO A 76 -12.09 -1.47 -5.11
CA PRO A 76 -11.04 -0.47 -4.92
C PRO A 76 -11.05 0.27 -3.57
N GLU A 77 -12.21 0.31 -2.90
CA GLU A 77 -12.41 0.92 -1.58
C GLU A 77 -12.06 0.00 -0.40
N THR A 78 -11.80 -1.29 -0.64
CA THR A 78 -11.39 -2.23 0.40
C THR A 78 -10.07 -1.77 1.03
N GLN A 79 -10.10 -1.53 2.34
CA GLN A 79 -8.90 -1.19 3.10
C GLN A 79 -8.08 -2.45 3.36
N TYR A 80 -6.85 -2.46 2.87
CA TYR A 80 -5.91 -3.54 3.14
C TYR A 80 -4.96 -3.14 4.27
N MET A 81 -5.09 -3.78 5.44
CA MET A 81 -4.18 -3.58 6.57
C MET A 81 -2.72 -3.81 6.13
N GLY A 82 -1.90 -2.75 6.17
CA GLY A 82 -0.46 -2.82 5.90
C GLY A 82 -0.03 -2.70 4.43
N CYS A 83 -0.93 -2.43 3.48
CA CYS A 83 -0.57 -2.11 2.09
C CYS A 83 -1.57 -1.15 1.43
N TYR A 84 -1.26 -0.63 0.24
CA TYR A 84 -2.15 0.28 -0.47
C TYR A 84 -3.26 -0.42 -1.24
N PHE A 85 -2.94 -1.60 -1.77
CA PHE A 85 -3.87 -2.36 -2.57
C PHE A 85 -3.46 -3.83 -2.64
N ALA A 86 -4.43 -4.72 -2.82
CA ALA A 86 -4.15 -6.12 -3.08
C ALA A 86 -4.88 -6.60 -4.35
N LEU A 87 -4.20 -7.43 -5.11
CA LEU A 87 -4.66 -8.08 -6.33
C LEU A 87 -4.53 -9.59 -6.15
N GLN A 88 -5.43 -10.33 -6.77
CA GLN A 88 -5.34 -11.78 -6.94
C GLN A 88 -4.97 -12.08 -8.39
N LEU A 89 -3.87 -12.80 -8.56
CA LEU A 89 -3.39 -13.29 -9.85
C LEU A 89 -3.54 -14.81 -9.90
N ASP A 90 -4.50 -15.28 -10.69
CA ASP A 90 -4.71 -16.70 -10.98
C ASP A 90 -3.95 -17.11 -12.23
N LEU A 91 -2.98 -18.00 -12.05
CA LEU A 91 -2.19 -18.64 -13.10
C LEU A 91 -2.33 -20.17 -13.06
N LYS A 92 -3.43 -20.72 -12.51
CA LYS A 92 -3.62 -22.17 -12.33
C LYS A 92 -3.41 -22.96 -13.62
N SER A 93 -3.90 -22.46 -14.75
CA SER A 93 -3.74 -23.14 -16.04
C SER A 93 -2.33 -23.06 -16.63
N LEU A 94 -1.51 -22.11 -16.17
CA LEU A 94 -0.16 -21.83 -16.69
C LEU A 94 0.95 -22.45 -15.81
N ASN A 95 0.87 -22.29 -14.49
CA ASN A 95 1.86 -22.80 -13.55
C ASN A 95 1.27 -23.44 -12.27
N ASN A 96 -0.04 -23.73 -12.27
CA ASN A 96 -0.76 -24.36 -11.15
C ASN A 96 -0.69 -23.59 -9.83
N LYS A 97 -0.60 -22.26 -9.88
CA LYS A 97 -0.53 -21.39 -8.69
C LYS A 97 -1.47 -20.18 -8.79
N GLU A 98 -1.83 -19.68 -7.61
CA GLU A 98 -2.48 -18.39 -7.41
C GLU A 98 -1.57 -17.53 -6.53
N TYR A 99 -1.58 -16.23 -6.78
CA TYR A 99 -0.72 -15.28 -6.08
C TYR A 99 -1.55 -14.11 -5.55
N THR A 100 -1.37 -13.77 -4.28
CA THR A 100 -1.79 -12.47 -3.76
C THR A 100 -0.65 -11.48 -3.96
N ILE A 101 -0.90 -10.45 -4.77
CA ILE A 101 0.04 -9.37 -5.07
C ILE A 101 -0.39 -8.15 -4.27
N VAL A 102 0.53 -7.52 -3.55
CA VAL A 102 0.26 -6.27 -2.83
C VAL A 102 1.04 -5.12 -3.42
N LEU A 103 0.40 -3.96 -3.51
CA LEU A 103 1.04 -2.69 -3.84
C LEU A 103 1.43 -2.00 -2.53
N ASN A 104 2.71 -1.70 -2.36
CA ASN A 104 3.17 -1.02 -1.15
C ASN A 104 4.33 -0.06 -1.46
N ARG A 105 4.67 0.79 -0.51
CA ARG A 105 5.91 1.58 -0.58
C ARG A 105 7.11 0.66 -0.60
N ASN A 106 8.12 1.03 -1.38
CA ASN A 106 9.46 0.52 -1.18
C ASN A 106 10.12 1.29 -0.01
N GLU A 107 9.67 1.03 1.22
CA GLU A 107 10.31 1.55 2.43
C GLU A 107 10.72 0.38 3.34
N PRO A 108 11.99 0.34 3.81
CA PRO A 108 12.41 -0.65 4.78
C PRO A 108 11.76 -0.37 6.14
N GLY A 109 10.78 -1.20 6.51
CA GLY A 109 10.26 -1.32 7.87
C GLY A 109 9.45 -0.11 8.36
N LEU A 110 8.12 -0.26 8.36
CA LEU A 110 7.24 0.52 9.22
C LEU A 110 7.57 0.17 10.69
N ASN A 111 8.53 0.89 11.27
CA ASN A 111 8.75 0.87 12.71
C ASN A 111 7.58 1.60 13.37
N MET A 112 6.49 0.88 13.63
CA MET A 112 5.47 1.31 14.58
C MET A 112 6.13 1.37 15.97
N SER A 113 6.64 2.54 16.35
CA SER A 113 7.06 2.79 17.72
C SER A 113 5.80 2.92 18.57
N LEU A 114 5.40 1.83 19.23
CA LEU A 114 4.39 1.87 20.28
C LEU A 114 5.02 2.47 21.53
N SER A 115 4.77 3.76 21.76
CA SER A 115 5.15 4.44 22.99
C SER A 115 4.19 4.01 24.11
N PHE A 116 4.62 3.15 25.03
CA PHE A 116 3.88 2.91 26.27
C PHE A 116 4.19 4.01 27.28
N SER A 117 3.17 4.68 27.82
CA SER A 117 3.29 5.62 28.94
C SER A 117 3.34 4.86 30.28
N GLY A 118 4.27 5.23 31.16
CA GLY A 118 4.39 4.66 32.50
C GLY A 118 3.24 5.10 33.42
N ALA A 119 2.85 4.22 34.36
CA ALA A 119 1.68 4.44 35.23
C ALA A 119 1.82 5.64 36.20
N ASP A 120 3.05 6.11 36.47
CA ASP A 120 3.36 7.15 37.48
C ASP A 120 3.57 8.57 36.92
N GLU A 121 3.28 8.82 35.63
CA GLU A 121 3.39 10.16 35.05
C GLU A 121 2.19 11.05 35.43
N SER A 122 2.45 12.33 35.73
CA SER A 122 1.40 13.32 35.99
C SER A 122 0.59 13.62 34.72
N ASP A 123 -0.65 14.09 34.88
CA ASP A 123 -1.52 14.39 33.72
C ASP A 123 -0.91 15.44 32.77
N ASP A 124 -0.21 16.43 33.33
CA ASP A 124 0.43 17.48 32.53
C ASP A 124 1.69 16.96 31.80
N SER A 125 2.43 15.99 32.38
CA SER A 125 3.55 15.36 31.68
C SER A 125 3.10 14.43 30.55
N LYS A 126 1.98 13.72 30.74
CA LYS A 126 1.36 12.91 29.68
C LYS A 126 0.91 13.78 28.51
N LEU A 127 0.24 14.90 28.81
CA LEU A 127 -0.19 15.87 27.79
C LEU A 127 1.00 16.47 27.03
N GLN A 128 2.10 16.81 27.71
CA GLN A 128 3.31 17.29 27.04
C GLN A 128 3.91 16.23 26.10
N LYS A 129 3.95 14.97 26.52
CA LYS A 129 4.43 13.86 25.68
C LYS A 129 3.56 13.68 24.44
N GLU A 130 2.23 13.70 24.58
CA GLU A 130 1.30 13.64 23.45
C GLU A 130 1.50 14.80 22.48
N ILE A 131 1.71 16.01 23.00
CA ILE A 131 2.01 17.20 22.18
C ILE A 131 3.31 17.01 21.38
N GLU A 132 4.37 16.51 22.01
CA GLU A 132 5.65 16.28 21.33
C GLU A 132 5.57 15.15 20.29
N ASP A 133 4.89 14.04 20.61
CA ASP A 133 4.65 12.96 19.66
C ASP A 133 3.82 13.46 18.46
N MET A 134 2.81 14.29 18.71
CA MET A 134 1.99 14.88 17.65
C MET A 134 2.78 15.87 16.80
N ARG A 135 3.63 16.72 17.39
CA ARG A 135 4.54 17.60 16.65
C ARG A 135 5.46 16.80 15.74
N LYS A 136 6.05 15.72 16.24
CA LYS A 136 6.91 14.83 15.45
C LYS A 136 6.13 14.20 14.29
N SER A 137 4.92 13.71 14.54
CA SER A 137 4.03 13.15 13.51
C SER A 137 3.65 14.18 12.44
N ILE A 138 3.38 15.42 12.83
CA ILE A 138 3.10 16.54 11.91
C ILE A 138 4.31 16.85 11.04
N VAL A 139 5.52 16.90 11.59
CA VAL A 139 6.75 17.13 10.82
C VAL A 139 6.96 16.01 9.80
N GLN A 140 6.80 14.74 10.22
CA GLN A 140 6.90 13.60 9.32
C GLN A 140 5.84 13.63 8.20
N SER A 141 4.61 14.00 8.54
CA SER A 141 3.51 14.09 7.57
C SER A 141 3.73 15.22 6.56
N LYS A 142 4.28 16.36 6.99
CA LYS A 142 4.66 17.45 6.09
C LYS A 142 5.79 17.04 5.15
N GLN A 143 6.86 16.46 5.70
CA GLN A 143 7.98 15.99 4.88
C GLN A 143 7.51 14.96 3.84
N ARG A 144 6.70 13.99 4.26
CA ARG A 144 6.11 13.00 3.36
C ARG A 144 5.25 13.64 2.28
N LEU A 145 4.46 14.67 2.59
CA LEU A 145 3.67 15.41 1.60
C LEU A 145 4.57 16.14 0.59
N ASP A 146 5.66 16.76 1.05
CA ASP A 146 6.62 17.46 0.20
C ASP A 146 7.36 16.47 -0.73
N ASP A 147 7.73 15.30 -0.21
CA ASP A 147 8.45 14.26 -0.94
C ASP A 147 7.52 13.27 -1.68
N PHE A 148 6.20 13.38 -1.55
CA PHE A 148 5.23 12.36 -1.99
C PHE A 148 5.35 12.01 -3.47
N SER A 149 5.62 13.02 -4.30
CA SER A 149 5.79 12.87 -5.75
C SER A 149 6.94 11.93 -6.11
N ASN A 150 7.99 11.87 -5.29
CA ASN A 150 9.18 11.05 -5.51
C ASN A 150 9.08 9.64 -4.93
N GLU A 151 8.05 9.35 -4.12
CA GLU A 151 7.89 8.02 -3.54
C GLU A 151 7.66 6.96 -4.63
N THR A 152 8.38 5.85 -4.57
CA THR A 152 8.17 4.71 -5.48
C THR A 152 7.38 3.63 -4.78
N TRP A 153 6.38 3.08 -5.46
CA TRP A 153 5.60 1.96 -4.98
C TRP A 153 5.92 0.74 -5.85
N GLU A 154 5.95 -0.42 -5.22
CA GLU A 154 6.34 -1.68 -5.83
C GLU A 154 5.28 -2.75 -5.56
N LEU A 155 5.26 -3.75 -6.43
CA LEU A 155 4.45 -4.94 -6.30
C LEU A 155 5.22 -6.00 -5.53
N PHE A 156 4.55 -6.62 -4.57
CA PHE A 156 5.13 -7.70 -3.79
C PHE A 156 4.21 -8.91 -3.81
N ILE A 157 4.78 -10.09 -4.02
CA ILE A 157 4.04 -11.33 -3.83
C ILE A 157 4.01 -11.62 -2.33
N LYS A 158 2.80 -11.71 -1.77
CA LYS A 158 2.60 -12.09 -0.38
C LYS A 158 3.00 -13.57 -0.23
N ASN A 159 3.93 -13.84 0.67
CA ASN A 159 4.37 -15.21 0.93
C ASN A 159 3.46 -15.85 1.98
N ASP A 160 2.84 -17.00 1.65
CA ASP A 160 2.02 -17.77 2.60
C ASP A 160 2.87 -18.51 3.65
N SER A 161 4.20 -18.50 3.52
CA SER A 161 5.09 -19.17 4.47
C SER A 161 5.05 -18.48 5.85
N SER A 162 4.85 -19.27 6.89
CA SER A 162 4.79 -18.91 8.31
C SER A 162 6.05 -18.23 8.89
N ASN A 163 7.06 -17.95 8.08
CA ASN A 163 8.25 -17.22 8.48
C ASN A 163 7.96 -15.70 8.49
N ARG A 164 7.68 -15.20 9.70
CA ARG A 164 7.38 -13.79 10.01
C ARG A 164 8.45 -12.76 9.57
N ASN A 165 9.62 -13.21 9.13
CA ASN A 165 10.77 -12.34 8.87
C ASN A 165 10.88 -11.84 7.42
N ASN A 166 10.15 -12.43 6.46
CA ASN A 166 10.08 -11.95 5.08
C ASN A 166 8.68 -12.20 4.51
N LEU A 167 7.77 -11.25 4.75
CA LEU A 167 6.37 -11.29 4.29
C LEU A 167 6.23 -11.15 2.76
N TYR A 168 7.30 -10.72 2.08
CA TYR A 168 7.29 -10.31 0.68
C TYR A 168 8.50 -10.85 -0.10
N SER A 169 8.29 -11.26 -1.35
CA SER A 169 9.33 -11.39 -2.39
C SER A 169 10.10 -10.07 -2.57
N PRO A 170 11.30 -10.03 -3.19
CA PRO A 170 11.82 -8.77 -3.75
C PRO A 170 10.70 -8.04 -4.52
N GLY A 171 10.65 -6.71 -4.33
CA GLY A 171 9.65 -5.86 -4.96
C GLY A 171 9.87 -5.79 -6.48
N PHE A 172 8.77 -5.74 -7.21
CA PHE A 172 8.73 -5.59 -8.66
C PHE A 172 8.25 -4.19 -9.00
N LYS A 173 8.91 -3.52 -9.96
CA LYS A 173 8.56 -2.14 -10.34
C LYS A 173 7.36 -2.05 -11.27
N SER A 174 7.03 -3.16 -11.93
CA SER A 174 5.94 -3.25 -12.90
C SER A 174 5.28 -4.63 -12.85
N MET A 175 4.05 -4.71 -13.35
CA MET A 175 3.38 -6.02 -13.49
C MET A 175 4.05 -6.84 -14.60
N GLN A 176 4.64 -6.20 -15.61
CA GLN A 176 5.42 -6.87 -16.63
C GLN A 176 6.63 -7.61 -16.05
N GLU A 177 7.41 -6.94 -15.20
CA GLU A 177 8.56 -7.55 -14.49
C GLU A 177 8.11 -8.73 -13.61
N LEU A 178 7.01 -8.54 -12.88
CA LEU A 178 6.43 -9.59 -12.05
C LEU A 178 6.00 -10.81 -12.89
N LEU A 179 5.25 -10.60 -13.97
CA LEU A 179 4.77 -11.69 -14.83
C LEU A 179 5.92 -12.45 -15.50
N SER A 180 6.94 -11.73 -16.00
CA SER A 180 8.15 -12.36 -16.52
C SER A 180 8.83 -13.25 -15.49
N SER A 181 8.92 -12.82 -14.21
CA SER A 181 9.52 -13.66 -13.17
C SER A 181 8.73 -14.94 -12.82
N LEU A 182 7.45 -15.01 -13.19
CA LEU A 182 6.55 -16.12 -12.84
C LEU A 182 6.27 -17.09 -14.00
N ILE A 183 6.48 -16.65 -15.24
CA ILE A 183 6.02 -17.33 -16.45
C ILE A 183 7.17 -17.61 -17.43
N ASP A 184 8.24 -16.80 -17.43
CA ASP A 184 9.45 -17.07 -18.22
C ASP A 184 10.36 -18.11 -17.52
#